data_AF-A0A351GL29-F1
#
_entry.id   AF-A0A351GL29-F1
#
_cell.length_a   1.000
_cell.length_b   1.000
_cell.length_c   1.000
_cell.angle_alpha   90.00
_cell.angle_beta   90.00
_cell.angle_gamma   90.00
#
_symmetry.space_group_name_H-M   'P 1'
#
loop_
_entity.id
_entity.type
_entity.pdbx_description
1 polymer ?
#
loop_
_entity_poly.entity_id
_entity_poly.type
_entity_poly.pdbx_seq_one_letter_code
_entity_poly.pdbx_strand_id
1 'polypeptide(L)'
;MPFKPTDYLPYDFANRRHIGPSPAEMSDMLKMVGAPNLNALIDETLPESIRQKEPLDFGKPMSERELLYHMRVTASKNKVMNSLIGQGYYGTVTPPVIQRNILENPAWYTAYTPYQPEISQGRLEALLNFQTMISDLTGLEIANASLLDEATACAEAMTMAQRVAKSKATAFFVDENCHPQNIAVMKTRAKPLGIQLIVGNPDDLDPAVVFGAI
;
A
#
# COMPACT_ATOMS: atom_id res chain seq x y z
N MET A 1 3.16 -15.50 33.14
CA MET A 1 2.16 -14.93 32.21
C MET A 1 0.90 -14.57 33.01
N PRO A 2 0.22 -13.43 32.75
CA PRO A 2 -0.86 -12.99 33.63
C PRO A 2 -2.27 -13.52 33.28
N PHE A 3 -2.50 -14.20 32.15
CA PHE A 3 -3.82 -14.81 31.89
C PHE A 3 -3.80 -15.98 30.90
N LYS A 4 -4.82 -16.84 31.00
CA LYS A 4 -5.16 -17.94 30.08
C LYS A 4 -6.46 -17.56 29.34
N PRO A 5 -6.55 -17.72 28.00
CA PRO A 5 -7.82 -17.51 27.28
C PRO A 5 -8.92 -18.42 27.85
N THR A 6 -10.11 -17.85 28.04
CA THR A 6 -11.31 -18.57 28.47
C THR A 6 -12.08 -19.08 27.26
N ASP A 7 -12.95 -20.06 27.48
CA ASP A 7 -13.98 -20.49 26.51
C ASP A 7 -15.10 -19.45 26.31
N TYR A 8 -15.25 -18.50 27.23
CA TYR A 8 -16.11 -17.34 27.09
C TYR A 8 -15.64 -16.45 25.93
N LEU A 9 -16.45 -16.39 24.87
CA LEU A 9 -16.27 -15.54 23.69
C LEU A 9 -17.13 -14.28 23.85
N PRO A 10 -16.56 -13.17 24.33
CA PRO A 10 -17.38 -12.05 24.80
C PRO A 10 -18.21 -11.40 23.69
N TYR A 11 -17.84 -11.51 22.40
CA TYR A 11 -18.57 -10.89 21.29
C TYR A 11 -18.37 -11.60 19.94
N ASP A 12 -19.47 -11.73 19.19
CA ASP A 12 -19.46 -11.90 17.73
C ASP A 12 -19.04 -10.56 17.09
N PHE A 13 -17.76 -10.45 16.74
CA PHE A 13 -17.18 -9.20 16.26
C PHE A 13 -17.80 -8.77 14.92
N ALA A 14 -18.01 -9.71 13.99
CA ALA A 14 -18.52 -9.40 12.67
C ALA A 14 -19.93 -8.79 12.76
N ASN A 15 -20.87 -9.48 13.42
CA ASN A 15 -22.27 -9.07 13.46
C ASN A 15 -22.55 -7.89 14.40
N ARG A 16 -21.65 -7.54 15.33
CA ARG A 16 -21.88 -6.46 16.30
C ARG A 16 -20.97 -5.25 16.20
N ARG A 17 -19.87 -5.33 15.44
CA ARG A 17 -18.88 -4.24 15.33
C ARG A 17 -18.52 -3.89 13.89
N HIS A 18 -18.47 -4.88 13.00
CA HIS A 18 -18.07 -4.67 11.61
C HIS A 18 -19.26 -4.40 10.69
N ILE A 19 -20.30 -5.23 10.77
CA ILE A 19 -21.53 -5.07 9.98
C ILE A 19 -22.35 -3.95 10.61
N GLY A 20 -22.58 -2.89 9.84
CA GLY A 20 -23.35 -1.72 10.29
C GLY A 20 -24.83 -2.01 10.51
N PRO A 21 -25.57 -2.51 9.48
CA PRO A 21 -26.99 -2.79 9.61
C PRO A 21 -27.29 -3.89 10.63
N SER A 22 -28.12 -3.54 11.62
CA SER A 22 -28.69 -4.48 12.58
C SER A 22 -29.69 -5.43 11.90
N PRO A 23 -30.07 -6.55 12.54
CA PRO A 23 -31.09 -7.45 12.01
C PRO A 23 -32.45 -6.78 11.71
N ALA A 24 -32.83 -5.77 12.49
CA ALA A 24 -34.04 -5.00 12.25
C ALA A 24 -33.90 -4.12 11.01
N GLU A 25 -32.79 -3.38 10.88
CA GLU A 25 -32.51 -2.55 9.69
C GLU A 25 -32.38 -3.40 8.43
N MET A 26 -31.72 -4.56 8.49
CA MET A 26 -31.66 -5.50 7.37
C MET A 26 -33.05 -5.96 6.93
N SER A 27 -33.96 -6.23 7.88
CA SER A 27 -35.35 -6.59 7.57
C SER A 27 -36.07 -5.46 6.81
N ASP A 28 -35.90 -4.22 7.24
CA ASP A 28 -36.52 -3.07 6.57
C ASP A 28 -35.90 -2.78 5.20
N MET A 29 -34.58 -2.92 5.05
CA MET A 29 -33.88 -2.84 3.76
C MET A 29 -34.37 -3.91 2.79
N LEU A 30 -34.52 -5.17 3.25
CA LEU A 30 -35.01 -6.29 2.44
C LEU A 30 -36.43 -6.04 1.93
N LYS A 31 -37.32 -5.53 2.79
CA LYS A 31 -38.68 -5.11 2.37
C LYS A 31 -38.63 -4.03 1.30
N MET A 32 -37.75 -3.03 1.45
CA MET A 32 -37.61 -1.92 0.50
C MET A 32 -37.16 -2.40 -0.88
N VAL A 33 -36.23 -3.35 -0.94
CA VAL A 33 -35.75 -3.93 -2.21
C VAL A 33 -36.62 -5.08 -2.73
N GLY A 34 -37.67 -5.48 -1.99
CA GLY A 34 -38.61 -6.53 -2.39
C GLY A 34 -38.10 -7.97 -2.21
N ALA A 35 -36.97 -8.18 -1.54
CA ALA A 35 -36.40 -9.50 -1.32
C ALA A 35 -36.93 -10.13 -0.02
N PRO A 36 -37.32 -11.43 -0.01
CA PRO A 36 -37.89 -12.07 1.17
C PRO A 36 -36.86 -12.36 2.26
N ASN A 37 -35.58 -12.52 1.89
CA ASN A 37 -34.45 -12.70 2.80
C ASN A 37 -33.12 -12.46 2.06
N LEU A 38 -32.01 -12.42 2.81
CA LEU A 38 -30.69 -12.18 2.25
C LEU A 38 -30.23 -13.26 1.25
N ASN A 39 -30.58 -14.53 1.47
CA ASN A 39 -30.21 -15.60 0.54
C ASN A 39 -30.90 -15.39 -0.82
N ALA A 40 -32.21 -15.11 -0.83
CA ALA A 40 -32.95 -14.84 -2.07
C ALA A 40 -32.37 -13.63 -2.83
N LEU A 41 -32.02 -12.55 -2.11
CA LEU A 41 -31.35 -11.39 -2.72
C LEU A 41 -30.02 -11.77 -3.39
N ILE A 42 -29.23 -12.63 -2.74
CA ILE A 42 -27.95 -13.12 -3.31
C ILE A 42 -28.21 -14.01 -4.52
N ASP A 43 -29.21 -14.91 -4.45
CA ASP A 43 -29.56 -15.84 -5.52
C ASP A 43 -30.01 -15.11 -6.80
N GLU A 44 -30.74 -14.01 -6.64
CA GLU A 44 -31.17 -13.15 -7.75
C GLU A 44 -30.05 -12.27 -8.32
N THR A 45 -29.05 -11.92 -7.50
CA THR A 45 -27.96 -11.01 -7.89
C THR A 45 -26.77 -11.74 -8.52
N LEU A 46 -26.40 -12.90 -7.98
CA LEU A 46 -25.19 -13.64 -8.38
C LEU A 46 -25.56 -14.82 -9.28
N PRO A 47 -25.06 -14.89 -10.53
CA PRO A 47 -25.32 -16.03 -11.40
C PRO A 47 -24.87 -17.35 -10.76
N GLU A 48 -25.78 -18.33 -10.74
CA GLU A 48 -25.54 -19.63 -10.11
C GLU A 48 -24.31 -20.35 -10.67
N SER A 49 -24.03 -20.18 -11.98
CA SER A 49 -22.91 -20.81 -12.68
C SER A 49 -21.53 -20.45 -12.11
N ILE A 50 -21.40 -19.30 -11.45
CA ILE A 50 -20.16 -18.84 -10.82
C ILE A 50 -20.24 -18.83 -9.29
N ARG A 51 -21.39 -19.21 -8.71
CA ARG A 51 -21.57 -19.20 -7.27
C ARG A 51 -20.84 -20.38 -6.63
N GLN A 52 -20.09 -20.09 -5.59
CA GLN A 52 -19.43 -21.11 -4.79
C GLN A 52 -20.50 -21.98 -4.09
N LYS A 53 -20.41 -23.30 -4.29
CA LYS A 53 -21.38 -24.26 -3.75
C LYS A 53 -21.22 -24.52 -2.26
N GLU A 54 -19.97 -24.62 -1.82
CA GLU A 54 -19.63 -24.93 -0.43
C GLU A 54 -19.05 -23.68 0.27
N PRO A 55 -19.36 -23.44 1.55
CA PRO A 55 -18.73 -22.37 2.32
C PRO A 55 -17.20 -22.49 2.33
N LEU A 56 -16.52 -21.35 2.43
CA LEU A 56 -15.08 -21.34 2.66
C LEU A 56 -14.78 -21.86 4.07
N ASP A 57 -13.88 -22.84 4.17
CA ASP A 57 -13.39 -23.35 5.46
C ASP A 57 -12.14 -22.59 5.89
N PHE A 58 -12.34 -21.63 6.80
CA PHE A 58 -11.26 -20.89 7.47
C PHE A 58 -11.02 -21.38 8.90
N GLY A 59 -11.68 -22.46 9.33
CA GLY A 59 -11.78 -22.87 10.71
C GLY A 59 -12.67 -21.94 11.56
N LYS A 60 -12.63 -22.14 12.88
CA LYS A 60 -13.44 -21.37 13.83
C LYS A 60 -12.97 -19.90 13.89
N PRO A 61 -13.87 -18.90 13.81
CA PRO A 61 -13.48 -17.50 13.95
C PRO A 61 -12.93 -17.21 15.34
N MET A 62 -11.92 -16.35 15.40
CA MET A 62 -11.35 -15.83 16.64
C MET A 62 -12.11 -14.56 17.08
N SER A 63 -12.34 -14.41 18.38
CA SER A 63 -12.70 -13.12 18.95
C SER A 63 -11.55 -12.10 18.80
N GLU A 64 -11.86 -10.81 18.95
CA GLU A 64 -10.85 -9.73 18.86
C GLU A 64 -9.66 -9.99 19.82
N ARG A 65 -9.94 -10.43 21.05
CA ARG A 65 -8.90 -10.72 22.04
C ARG A 65 -8.04 -11.93 21.66
N GLU A 66 -8.67 -12.99 21.14
CA GLU A 66 -7.94 -14.17 20.67
C GLU A 66 -7.04 -13.82 19.48
N LEU A 67 -7.54 -13.02 18.54
CA LEU A 67 -6.75 -12.56 17.39
C LEU A 67 -5.56 -11.71 17.85
N LEU A 68 -5.77 -10.73 18.74
CA LEU A 68 -4.67 -9.91 19.27
C LEU A 68 -3.62 -10.76 20.02
N TYR A 69 -4.06 -11.75 20.79
CA TYR A 69 -3.14 -12.69 21.44
C TYR A 69 -2.37 -13.54 20.42
N HIS A 70 -3.07 -14.11 19.45
CA HIS A 70 -2.48 -14.91 18.38
C HIS A 70 -1.42 -14.12 17.60
N MET A 71 -1.75 -12.89 17.20
CA MET A 71 -0.83 -12.01 16.49
C MET A 71 0.39 -11.63 17.35
N ARG A 72 0.22 -11.45 18.66
CA ARG A 72 1.37 -11.22 19.58
C ARG A 72 2.29 -12.43 19.68
N VAL A 73 1.75 -13.65 19.75
CA VAL A 73 2.54 -14.89 19.76
C VAL A 73 3.29 -15.07 18.44
N THR A 74 2.67 -14.75 17.32
CA THR A 74 3.33 -14.79 16.00
C THR A 74 4.42 -13.71 15.92
N ALA A 75 4.12 -12.48 16.32
CA ALA A 75 5.08 -11.37 16.31
C ALA A 75 6.28 -11.62 17.24
N SER A 76 6.10 -12.33 18.36
CA SER A 76 7.21 -12.65 19.29
C SER A 76 8.23 -13.63 18.73
N LYS A 77 7.98 -14.22 17.54
CA LYS A 77 8.97 -15.03 16.82
C LYS A 77 9.97 -14.18 16.06
N ASN A 78 9.64 -12.91 15.78
CA ASN A 78 10.54 -11.97 15.12
C ASN A 78 11.65 -11.53 16.09
N LYS A 79 12.86 -11.31 15.57
CA LYS A 79 13.98 -10.74 16.33
C LYS A 79 14.23 -9.32 15.84
N VAL A 80 14.03 -8.35 16.72
CA VAL A 80 14.34 -6.95 16.43
C VAL A 80 15.83 -6.73 16.65
N MET A 81 16.55 -6.49 15.56
CA MET A 81 18.01 -6.32 15.55
C MET A 81 18.38 -4.88 15.20
N ASN A 82 19.53 -4.42 15.67
CA ASN A 82 20.17 -3.22 15.13
C ASN A 82 20.72 -3.54 13.73
N SER A 83 19.92 -3.25 12.71
CA SER A 83 20.23 -3.62 11.33
C SER A 83 21.00 -2.49 10.64
N LEU A 84 22.29 -2.71 10.39
CA LEU A 84 23.17 -1.78 9.65
C LEU A 84 23.37 -2.24 8.19
N ILE A 85 22.37 -2.89 7.61
CA ILE A 85 22.41 -3.42 6.24
C ILE A 85 22.37 -2.28 5.22
N GLY A 86 21.63 -1.20 5.51
CA GLY A 86 21.39 -0.12 4.56
C GLY A 86 20.47 -0.56 3.43
N GLN A 87 20.92 -0.40 2.18
CA GLN A 87 20.18 -0.81 0.98
C GLN A 87 18.80 -0.15 0.85
N GLY A 88 18.71 1.15 1.14
CA GLY A 88 17.47 1.93 1.02
C GLY A 88 16.57 1.92 2.26
N TYR A 89 16.90 1.12 3.28
CA TYR A 89 16.15 1.07 4.54
C TYR A 89 17.06 1.36 5.72
N TYR A 90 16.72 2.42 6.46
CA TYR A 90 17.52 2.92 7.57
C TYR A 90 16.64 3.07 8.81
N GLY A 91 17.15 2.67 9.98
CA GLY A 91 16.46 2.85 11.25
C GLY A 91 16.22 4.34 11.52
N THR A 92 15.02 4.67 11.99
CA THR A 92 14.62 6.05 12.31
C THR A 92 13.82 6.10 13.60
N VAL A 93 13.76 7.28 14.23
CA VAL A 93 12.92 7.55 15.39
C VAL A 93 11.67 8.26 14.92
N THR A 94 10.55 7.54 14.85
CA THR A 94 9.23 8.18 14.63
C THR A 94 8.88 9.01 15.86
N PRO A 95 8.72 10.34 15.76
CA PRO A 95 8.37 11.15 16.92
C PRO A 95 7.06 10.65 17.57
N PRO A 96 7.01 10.43 18.90
CA PRO A 96 5.82 9.86 19.55
C PRO A 96 4.54 10.66 19.31
N VAL A 97 4.65 11.98 19.14
CA VAL A 97 3.51 12.84 18.82
C VAL A 97 2.93 12.55 17.43
N ILE A 98 3.76 12.20 16.45
CA ILE A 98 3.33 11.81 15.10
C ILE A 98 2.72 10.41 15.13
N GLN A 99 3.39 9.45 15.79
CA GLN A 99 2.87 8.10 15.93
C GLN A 99 1.46 8.11 16.56
N ARG A 100 1.31 8.80 17.69
CA ARG A 100 0.06 8.76 18.45
C ARG A 100 -1.08 9.51 17.76
N ASN A 101 -0.81 10.68 17.18
CA ASN A 101 -1.87 11.59 16.72
C ASN A 101 -2.15 11.51 15.21
N ILE A 102 -1.30 10.83 14.44
CA ILE A 102 -1.47 10.60 13.00
C ILE A 102 -1.59 9.10 12.71
N LEU A 103 -0.53 8.31 12.95
CA LEU A 103 -0.50 6.90 12.56
C LEU A 103 -1.54 6.04 13.32
N GLU A 104 -1.71 6.29 14.62
CA GLU A 104 -2.66 5.58 15.47
C GLU A 104 -4.04 6.28 15.56
N ASN A 105 -4.30 7.31 14.74
CA ASN A 105 -5.52 8.10 14.79
C ASN A 105 -6.42 7.86 13.56
N PRO A 106 -7.61 7.25 13.72
CA PRO A 106 -8.50 6.96 12.59
C PRO A 106 -8.94 8.19 11.81
N ALA A 107 -8.96 9.38 12.41
CA ALA A 107 -9.27 10.61 11.68
C ALA A 107 -8.29 10.89 10.52
N TRP A 108 -7.07 10.35 10.57
CA TRP A 108 -6.06 10.50 9.52
C TRP A 108 -6.02 9.35 8.51
N TYR A 109 -6.29 8.11 8.92
CA TYR A 109 -6.12 6.93 8.05
C TYR A 109 -7.42 6.33 7.49
N THR A 110 -8.60 6.79 7.92
CA THR A 110 -9.88 6.22 7.43
C THR A 110 -10.44 6.93 6.20
N ALA A 111 -10.10 8.20 5.99
CA ALA A 111 -10.47 8.91 4.78
C ALA A 111 -9.67 8.39 3.58
N TYR A 112 -10.27 8.46 2.39
CA TYR A 112 -9.62 8.06 1.13
C TYR A 112 -9.09 9.29 0.35
N THR A 113 -8.75 9.07 -0.93
CA THR A 113 -8.27 10.10 -1.85
C THR A 113 -9.10 11.39 -1.76
N PRO A 114 -8.47 12.58 -1.72
CA PRO A 114 -9.14 13.87 -1.58
C PRO A 114 -9.89 14.33 -2.84
N TYR A 115 -10.85 13.54 -3.32
CA TYR A 115 -11.73 13.90 -4.44
C TYR A 115 -12.68 15.06 -4.11
N GLN A 116 -12.94 15.31 -2.82
CA GLN A 116 -13.74 16.42 -2.33
C GLN A 116 -12.84 17.38 -1.55
N PRO A 117 -12.19 18.34 -2.22
CA PRO A 117 -11.12 19.13 -1.63
C PRO A 117 -11.58 19.98 -0.44
N GLU A 118 -12.81 20.49 -0.45
CA GLU A 118 -13.37 21.38 0.57
C GLU A 118 -13.41 20.73 1.97
N ILE A 119 -13.63 19.41 2.00
CA ILE A 119 -13.65 18.61 3.24
C ILE A 119 -12.34 17.82 3.44
N SER A 120 -11.28 18.19 2.71
CA SER A 120 -10.01 17.46 2.67
C SER A 120 -8.78 18.34 2.86
N GLN A 121 -8.96 19.62 3.16
CA GLN A 121 -7.88 20.61 3.24
C GLN A 121 -6.75 20.19 4.19
N GLY A 122 -7.06 19.60 5.36
CA GLY A 122 -6.01 19.20 6.31
C GLY A 122 -4.98 18.22 5.75
N ARG A 123 -5.39 17.20 4.99
CA ARG A 123 -4.44 16.26 4.36
C ARG A 123 -3.82 16.82 3.08
N LEU A 124 -4.56 17.65 2.34
CA LEU A 124 -4.02 18.33 1.15
C LEU A 124 -2.88 19.28 1.52
N GLU A 125 -3.02 20.01 2.63
CA GLU A 125 -1.96 20.87 3.16
C GLU A 125 -0.74 20.05 3.61
N ALA A 126 -0.95 18.93 4.30
CA ALA A 126 0.16 18.03 4.67
C ALA A 126 0.89 17.45 3.45
N LEU A 127 0.15 17.13 2.37
CA LEU A 127 0.75 16.69 1.10
C LEU A 127 1.49 17.82 0.38
N LEU A 128 0.98 19.06 0.44
CA LEU A 128 1.71 20.22 -0.08
C LEU A 128 3.02 20.44 0.70
N ASN A 129 3.01 20.29 2.02
CA ASN A 129 4.22 20.33 2.84
C ASN A 129 5.22 19.24 2.44
N PHE A 130 4.75 18.03 2.13
CA PHE A 130 5.60 16.97 1.59
C PHE A 130 6.21 17.38 0.25
N GLN A 131 5.42 17.91 -0.68
CA GLN A 131 5.92 18.37 -1.98
C GLN A 131 6.98 19.47 -1.83
N THR A 132 6.70 20.49 -1.00
CA THR A 132 7.64 21.56 -0.71
C THR A 132 8.93 21.02 -0.10
N MET A 133 8.85 20.12 0.88
CA MET A 133 10.02 19.49 1.49
C MET A 133 10.88 18.75 0.46
N ILE A 134 10.27 17.98 -0.45
CA ILE A 134 11.01 17.28 -1.50
C ILE A 134 11.63 18.27 -2.50
N SER A 135 10.90 19.29 -2.93
CA SER A 135 11.42 20.34 -3.81
C SER A 135 12.60 21.08 -3.18
N ASP A 136 12.50 21.48 -1.90
CA ASP A 136 13.56 22.17 -1.18
C ASP A 136 14.82 21.30 -1.02
N LEU A 137 14.66 20.01 -0.71
CA LEU A 137 15.78 19.09 -0.51
C LEU A 137 16.48 18.69 -1.82
N THR A 138 15.71 18.54 -2.91
CA THR A 138 16.24 18.11 -4.21
C THR A 138 16.67 19.28 -5.09
N GLY A 139 16.21 20.49 -4.79
CA GLY A 139 16.39 21.68 -5.63
C GLY A 139 15.60 21.64 -6.95
N LEU A 140 14.64 20.71 -7.09
CA LEU A 140 13.80 20.58 -8.28
C LEU A 140 12.49 21.36 -8.13
N GLU A 141 12.01 21.92 -9.25
CA GLU A 141 10.87 22.84 -9.29
C GLU A 141 9.54 22.20 -8.85
N ILE A 142 9.36 20.90 -9.09
CA ILE A 142 8.09 20.20 -8.84
C ILE A 142 8.33 18.83 -8.20
N ALA A 143 7.45 18.49 -7.26
CA ALA A 143 7.35 17.15 -6.67
C ALA A 143 5.89 16.70 -6.67
N ASN A 144 5.66 15.39 -6.80
CA ASN A 144 4.33 14.81 -6.68
C ASN A 144 3.98 14.48 -5.21
N ALA A 145 2.77 14.01 -4.97
CA ALA A 145 2.29 13.61 -3.65
C ALA A 145 2.60 12.13 -3.33
N SER A 146 3.86 11.70 -3.53
CA SER A 146 4.43 10.35 -3.34
C SER A 146 4.24 9.34 -4.48
N LEU A 147 5.07 8.28 -4.44
CA LEU A 147 4.97 7.03 -5.21
C LEU A 147 5.06 5.85 -4.23
N LEU A 148 5.02 4.62 -4.75
CA LEU A 148 4.95 3.41 -3.91
C LEU A 148 6.25 3.14 -3.13
N ASP A 149 7.39 3.16 -3.81
CA ASP A 149 8.72 2.95 -3.25
C ASP A 149 9.81 3.55 -4.16
N GLU A 150 11.07 3.51 -3.71
CA GLU A 150 12.22 4.03 -4.48
C GLU A 150 12.40 3.30 -5.82
N ALA A 151 12.34 1.97 -5.81
CA ALA A 151 12.60 1.14 -6.99
C ALA A 151 11.59 1.39 -8.12
N THR A 152 10.31 1.56 -7.77
CA THR A 152 9.24 1.92 -8.71
C THR A 152 9.35 3.39 -9.12
N ALA A 153 9.78 4.30 -8.25
CA ALA A 153 10.07 5.69 -8.62
C ALA A 153 11.19 5.79 -9.66
N CYS A 154 12.28 5.02 -9.51
CA CYS A 154 13.34 4.93 -10.53
C CYS A 154 12.81 4.43 -11.88
N ALA A 155 11.91 3.44 -11.87
CA ALA A 155 11.30 2.93 -13.08
C ALA A 155 10.35 3.95 -13.74
N GLU A 156 9.57 4.71 -12.96
CA GLU A 156 8.75 5.81 -13.49
C GLU A 156 9.62 6.97 -14.02
N ALA A 157 10.77 7.26 -13.40
CA ALA A 157 11.72 8.23 -13.91
C ALA A 157 12.30 7.78 -15.27
N MET A 158 12.66 6.51 -15.41
CA MET A 158 13.10 5.92 -16.69
C MET A 158 12.02 6.03 -17.77
N THR A 159 10.77 5.69 -17.48
CA THR A 159 9.67 5.77 -18.47
C THR A 159 9.31 7.23 -18.80
N MET A 160 9.37 8.13 -17.82
CA MET A 160 9.20 9.57 -18.04
C MET A 160 10.30 10.11 -18.97
N ALA A 161 11.56 9.78 -18.69
CA ALA A 161 12.71 10.16 -19.51
C ALA A 161 12.54 9.67 -20.95
N GLN A 162 12.11 8.42 -21.15
CA GLN A 162 11.82 7.87 -22.48
C GLN A 162 10.77 8.69 -23.25
N ARG A 163 9.69 9.11 -22.57
CA ARG A 163 8.58 9.84 -23.19
C ARG A 163 8.96 11.27 -23.62
N VAL A 164 9.86 11.92 -22.90
CA VAL A 164 10.30 13.30 -23.20
C VAL A 164 11.59 13.34 -24.03
N ALA A 165 12.29 12.21 -24.16
CA ALA A 165 13.51 12.12 -24.94
C ALA A 165 13.27 12.47 -26.41
N LYS A 166 14.18 13.30 -26.96
CA LYS A 166 14.22 13.62 -28.40
C LYS A 166 15.08 12.62 -29.19
N SER A 167 15.89 11.82 -28.48
CA SER A 167 16.74 10.78 -29.06
C SER A 167 15.91 9.59 -29.53
N LYS A 168 16.42 8.85 -30.51
CA LYS A 168 15.89 7.54 -30.91
C LYS A 168 16.55 6.39 -30.15
N ALA A 169 17.48 6.68 -29.24
CA ALA A 169 18.09 5.68 -28.37
C ALA A 169 17.01 4.93 -27.59
N THR A 170 17.20 3.62 -27.45
CA THR A 170 16.29 2.72 -26.73
C THR A 170 16.91 2.19 -25.44
N ALA A 171 18.15 2.58 -25.14
CA ALA A 171 18.83 2.17 -23.92
C ALA A 171 18.74 3.22 -22.81
N PHE A 172 18.72 2.75 -21.57
CA PHE A 172 18.78 3.56 -20.36
C PHE A 172 19.92 3.05 -19.49
N PHE A 173 20.76 3.95 -19.00
CA PHE A 173 21.89 3.59 -18.15
C PHE A 173 21.49 3.57 -16.67
N VAL A 174 22.04 2.62 -15.92
CA VAL A 174 21.90 2.55 -14.46
C VAL A 174 23.28 2.32 -13.85
N ASP A 175 23.68 3.17 -12.90
CA ASP A 175 24.90 2.94 -12.12
C ASP A 175 24.84 1.57 -11.43
N GLU A 176 25.90 0.77 -11.58
CA GLU A 176 26.03 -0.53 -10.94
C GLU A 176 25.99 -0.48 -9.40
N ASN A 177 26.25 0.69 -8.81
CA ASN A 177 26.20 0.94 -7.37
C ASN A 177 24.81 1.35 -6.85
N CYS A 178 23.82 1.51 -7.74
CA CYS A 178 22.42 1.63 -7.31
C CYS A 178 22.00 0.41 -6.49
N HIS A 179 21.00 0.60 -5.61
CA HIS A 179 20.49 -0.52 -4.82
C HIS A 179 20.01 -1.68 -5.72
N PRO A 180 20.35 -2.94 -5.39
CA PRO A 180 20.11 -4.08 -6.27
C PRO A 180 18.64 -4.30 -6.56
N GLN A 181 17.74 -3.97 -5.63
CA GLN A 181 16.30 -4.01 -5.85
C GLN A 181 15.82 -2.95 -6.85
N ASN A 182 16.44 -1.77 -6.92
CA ASN A 182 16.10 -0.74 -7.91
C ASN A 182 16.45 -1.25 -9.30
N ILE A 183 17.66 -1.77 -9.48
CA ILE A 183 18.12 -2.37 -10.74
C ILE A 183 17.17 -3.52 -11.16
N ALA A 184 16.79 -4.40 -10.24
CA ALA A 184 15.92 -5.53 -10.53
C ALA A 184 14.50 -5.10 -10.98
N VAL A 185 13.90 -4.12 -10.30
CA VAL A 185 12.59 -3.57 -10.68
C VAL A 185 12.67 -2.84 -12.01
N MET A 186 13.71 -2.03 -12.24
CA MET A 186 13.92 -1.34 -13.51
C MET A 186 14.09 -2.32 -14.67
N LYS A 187 14.88 -3.39 -14.51
CA LYS A 187 14.99 -4.47 -15.51
C LYS A 187 13.63 -5.09 -15.83
N THR A 188 12.83 -5.35 -14.80
CA THR A 188 11.49 -5.94 -14.94
C THR A 188 10.54 -5.01 -15.71
N ARG A 189 10.58 -3.70 -15.41
CA ARG A 189 9.74 -2.67 -16.05
C ARG A 189 10.20 -2.32 -17.46
N ALA A 190 11.50 -2.39 -17.72
CA ALA A 190 12.10 -2.14 -19.04
C ALA A 190 11.72 -3.22 -20.07
N LYS A 191 11.70 -4.50 -19.64
CA LYS A 191 11.48 -5.67 -20.52
C LYS A 191 10.21 -5.58 -21.40
N PRO A 192 9.00 -5.34 -20.88
CA PRO A 192 7.80 -5.27 -21.72
C PRO A 192 7.76 -4.04 -22.64
N LEU A 193 8.60 -3.03 -22.38
CA LEU A 193 8.69 -1.80 -23.17
C LEU A 193 9.81 -1.84 -24.21
N GLY A 194 10.61 -2.92 -24.25
CA GLY A 194 11.77 -3.02 -25.14
C GLY A 194 12.90 -2.03 -24.80
N ILE A 195 12.95 -1.51 -23.58
CA ILE A 195 14.04 -0.64 -23.12
C ILE A 195 15.26 -1.52 -22.80
N GLN A 196 16.41 -1.17 -23.39
CA GLN A 196 17.67 -1.84 -23.06
C GLN A 196 18.28 -1.21 -21.80
N LEU A 197 18.25 -1.92 -20.68
CA LEU A 197 18.91 -1.44 -19.47
C LEU A 197 20.41 -1.78 -19.53
N ILE A 198 21.27 -0.77 -19.52
CA ILE A 198 22.72 -0.91 -19.42
C ILE A 198 23.11 -0.65 -17.97
N VAL A 199 23.73 -1.63 -17.31
CA VAL A 199 24.21 -1.48 -15.93
C VAL A 199 25.73 -1.48 -15.96
N GLY A 200 26.37 -0.48 -15.36
CA GLY A 200 27.84 -0.39 -15.33
C GLY A 200 28.35 0.80 -14.53
N ASN A 201 29.65 1.02 -14.57
CA ASN A 201 30.29 2.17 -13.95
C ASN A 201 29.90 3.46 -14.70
N PRO A 202 29.44 4.53 -14.02
CA PRO A 202 29.11 5.81 -14.65
C PRO A 202 30.22 6.42 -15.52
N ASP A 203 31.48 6.14 -15.22
CA ASP A 203 32.63 6.63 -16.01
C ASP A 203 32.67 6.02 -17.43
N ASP A 204 32.02 4.86 -17.63
CA ASP A 204 31.92 4.16 -18.92
C ASP A 204 30.65 4.54 -19.71
N LEU A 205 29.85 5.49 -19.21
CA LEU A 205 28.60 5.92 -19.86
C LEU A 205 28.87 6.60 -21.21
N ASP A 206 28.34 6.02 -22.29
CA ASP A 206 28.24 6.68 -23.58
C ASP A 206 26.87 7.38 -23.73
N PRO A 207 26.81 8.73 -23.68
CA PRO A 207 25.54 9.46 -23.79
C PRO A 207 24.92 9.37 -25.20
N ALA A 208 25.65 8.93 -26.23
CA ALA A 208 25.10 8.81 -27.58
C ALA A 208 24.15 7.61 -27.74
N VAL A 209 24.29 6.58 -26.89
CA VAL A 209 23.53 5.33 -27.00
C VAL A 209 22.37 5.22 -26.02
N VAL A 210 22.23 6.16 -25.07
CA VAL A 210 21.17 6.16 -24.06
C VAL A 210 20.24 7.36 -24.18
N PHE A 211 19.00 7.21 -23.74
CA PHE A 211 18.04 8.33 -23.65
C PHE A 211 17.95 8.95 -22.25
N GLY A 212 18.59 8.33 -21.26
CA GLY A 212 18.64 8.79 -19.88
C GLY A 212 19.53 7.88 -19.03
N ALA A 213 19.80 8.32 -17.80
CA ALA A 213 20.60 7.61 -16.82
C ALA A 213 20.07 7.84 -15.40
N ILE A 214 20.34 6.91 -14.49
CA ILE A 214 20.20 7.09 -13.04
C ILE A 214 21.39 6.47 -12.31
#